data_AF-A0A7S4NNB4-F1
#
_entry.id   AF-A0A7S4NNB4-F1
#
_cell.length_a   1.000
_cell.length_b   1.000
_cell.length_c   1.000
_cell.angle_alpha   90.00
_cell.angle_beta   90.00
_cell.angle_gamma   90.00
#
_symmetry.space_group_name_H-M   'P 1'
#
loop_
_entity.id
_entity.type
_entity.pdbx_description
1 polymer ?
#
loop_
_entity_poly.entity_id
_entity_poly.type
_entity_poly.pdbx_seq_one_letter_code
_entity_poly.pdbx_strand_id
1 'polypeptide(L)'
;VMVHTFPLNSSFRLVYNMLLILLRFEGADPEYLIKRSFYQFQMDKQAPDLQGQIEDLEVERRQLVVHDEGLLAEYHELVTQRGKVEEEMRSYVLSPKVAVNFLNPGRFVECFADETHAQTWGWGVLVSFKKAEKEKDKGSPGASYLLDLLLPCSTRKTIILPTGKEMPVGDNDSFHPPREGEKHEIQVVQLPLSMVKSLSSIRVYVPQDLRSAENRRSVGKTMSVVQERFPDGIPLLDPVEDMQIKEEEFQRLGRKSEALETKV
;
A
#
# COMPACT_ATOMS: atom_id res chain seq x y z
N VAL A 1 -20.20 -20.98 12.49
CA VAL A 1 -20.09 -20.78 11.03
C VAL A 1 -21.28 -19.94 10.59
N MET A 2 -21.14 -18.62 10.47
CA MET A 2 -22.18 -17.79 9.86
C MET A 2 -22.14 -18.04 8.36
N VAL A 3 -23.06 -18.86 7.87
CA VAL A 3 -23.26 -19.03 6.43
C VAL A 3 -23.92 -17.76 5.93
N HIS A 4 -23.13 -16.82 5.39
CA HIS A 4 -23.68 -15.74 4.59
C HIS A 4 -24.20 -16.33 3.29
N THR A 5 -25.53 -16.41 3.18
CA THR A 5 -26.21 -16.70 1.92
C THR A 5 -26.02 -15.51 0.98
N PHE A 6 -25.54 -15.75 -0.24
CA PHE A 6 -25.38 -14.70 -1.23
C PHE A 6 -26.75 -14.20 -1.71
N PRO A 7 -26.96 -12.87 -1.81
CA PRO A 7 -28.19 -12.32 -2.36
C PRO A 7 -28.32 -12.70 -3.84
N LEU A 8 -29.55 -13.04 -4.27
CA LEU A 8 -29.84 -13.31 -5.68
C LEU A 8 -29.87 -11.99 -6.44
N ASN A 9 -28.77 -11.59 -7.07
CA ASN A 9 -28.70 -10.37 -7.88
C ASN A 9 -29.08 -10.65 -9.34
N SER A 10 -29.89 -9.77 -9.93
CA SER A 10 -30.30 -9.87 -11.32
C SER A 10 -29.12 -9.59 -12.26
N SER A 11 -28.92 -10.45 -13.26
CA SER A 11 -27.94 -10.26 -14.36
C SER A 11 -28.60 -9.84 -15.67
N PHE A 12 -29.83 -9.29 -15.56
CA PHE A 12 -30.61 -8.83 -16.69
C PHE A 12 -29.84 -7.78 -17.49
N ARG A 13 -29.72 -8.01 -18.80
CA ARG A 13 -29.09 -7.11 -19.76
C ARG A 13 -29.79 -7.24 -21.10
N LEU A 14 -29.91 -6.13 -21.80
CA LEU A 14 -30.48 -6.13 -23.15
C LEU A 14 -29.44 -6.68 -24.12
N VAL A 15 -29.87 -7.64 -24.93
CA VAL A 15 -29.05 -8.22 -26.00
C VAL A 15 -29.67 -7.82 -27.33
N TYR A 16 -28.84 -7.56 -28.34
CA TYR A 16 -29.29 -7.08 -29.64
C TYR A 16 -30.43 -7.91 -30.25
N ASN A 17 -30.33 -9.25 -30.16
CA ASN A 17 -31.38 -10.15 -30.63
C ASN A 17 -32.73 -9.96 -29.89
N MET A 18 -32.69 -9.68 -28.59
CA MET A 18 -33.88 -9.43 -27.77
C MET A 18 -34.59 -8.14 -28.23
N LEU A 19 -33.83 -7.08 -28.49
CA LEU A 19 -34.36 -5.82 -28.99
C LEU A 19 -34.99 -5.98 -30.38
N LEU A 20 -34.32 -6.73 -31.28
CA LEU A 20 -34.86 -7.01 -32.62
C LEU A 20 -36.16 -7.80 -32.57
N ILE A 21 -36.29 -8.75 -31.65
CA ILE A 21 -37.52 -9.53 -31.46
C ILE A 21 -38.65 -8.63 -30.90
N LEU A 22 -38.33 -7.77 -29.92
CA LEU A 22 -39.31 -6.85 -29.32
C LEU A 22 -39.81 -5.81 -30.34
N LEU A 23 -38.92 -5.22 -31.13
CA LEU A 23 -39.28 -4.25 -32.17
C LEU A 23 -40.07 -4.86 -33.34
N ARG A 24 -39.97 -6.17 -33.56
CA ARG A 24 -40.72 -6.88 -34.60
C ARG A 24 -42.14 -7.22 -34.18
N PHE A 25 -42.41 -7.37 -32.88
CA PHE A 25 -43.72 -7.75 -32.39
C PHE A 25 -44.56 -6.50 -32.10
N GLU A 26 -45.57 -6.24 -32.94
CA GLU A 26 -46.51 -5.12 -32.73
C GLU A 26 -47.24 -5.29 -31.40
N GLY A 27 -46.82 -4.53 -30.38
CA GLY A 27 -47.36 -4.58 -29.02
C GLY A 27 -46.34 -4.86 -27.91
N ALA A 28 -45.09 -5.19 -28.24
CA ALA A 28 -44.02 -5.39 -27.25
C ALA A 28 -43.11 -4.15 -27.17
N ASP A 29 -43.32 -3.30 -26.16
CA ASP A 29 -42.46 -2.16 -25.90
C ASP A 29 -41.22 -2.58 -25.08
N PRO A 30 -39.99 -2.38 -25.59
CA PRO A 30 -38.77 -2.66 -24.84
C PRO A 30 -38.68 -1.89 -23.52
N GLU A 31 -39.20 -0.65 -23.44
CA GLU A 31 -39.19 0.12 -22.20
C GLU A 31 -40.05 -0.53 -21.12
N TYR A 32 -41.18 -1.09 -21.51
CA TYR A 32 -42.08 -1.81 -20.61
C TYR A 32 -41.40 -3.03 -19.99
N LEU A 33 -40.61 -3.76 -20.78
CA LEU A 33 -39.83 -4.91 -20.29
C LEU A 33 -38.74 -4.48 -19.31
N ILE A 34 -38.04 -3.38 -19.59
CA ILE A 34 -36.98 -2.84 -18.72
C ILE A 34 -37.57 -2.42 -17.37
N LYS A 35 -38.69 -1.67 -17.37
CA LYS A 35 -39.36 -1.19 -16.15
C LYS A 35 -39.85 -2.32 -15.24
N ARG A 36 -40.22 -3.47 -15.81
CA ARG A 36 -40.65 -4.66 -15.05
C ARG A 36 -39.57 -5.71 -14.87
N SER A 37 -38.33 -5.41 -15.27
CA SER A 37 -37.21 -6.33 -15.08
C SER A 37 -36.92 -6.50 -13.58
N PHE A 38 -36.49 -7.71 -13.20
CA PHE A 38 -36.08 -7.98 -11.82
C PHE A 38 -34.89 -7.10 -11.39
N TYR A 39 -34.08 -6.64 -12.35
CA TYR A 39 -32.99 -5.69 -12.07
C TYR A 39 -33.53 -4.33 -11.64
N GLN A 40 -34.49 -3.76 -12.38
CA GLN A 40 -35.12 -2.48 -12.01
C GLN A 40 -35.80 -2.58 -10.65
N PHE A 41 -36.49 -3.68 -10.37
CA PHE A 41 -37.11 -3.92 -9.06
C PHE A 41 -36.09 -3.91 -7.91
N GLN A 42 -34.91 -4.50 -8.10
CA GLN A 42 -33.85 -4.49 -7.10
C GLN A 42 -33.26 -3.09 -6.88
N MET A 43 -33.05 -2.33 -7.96
CA MET A 43 -32.56 -0.95 -7.89
C MET A 43 -33.57 -0.03 -7.20
N ASP A 44 -34.85 -0.10 -7.57
CA ASP A 44 -35.93 0.69 -6.97
C ASP A 44 -36.10 0.37 -5.48
N LYS A 45 -35.90 -0.90 -5.10
CA LYS A 45 -35.93 -1.33 -3.70
C LYS A 45 -34.73 -0.79 -2.89
N GLN A 46 -33.56 -0.68 -3.51
CA GLN A 46 -32.34 -0.16 -2.87
C GLN A 46 -32.27 1.37 -2.85
N ALA A 47 -32.97 2.05 -3.75
CA ALA A 47 -33.00 3.50 -3.86
C ALA A 47 -33.36 4.24 -2.55
N PRO A 48 -34.44 3.88 -1.81
CA PRO A 48 -34.77 4.58 -0.56
C PRO A 48 -33.71 4.36 0.52
N ASP A 49 -33.10 3.18 0.60
CA ASP A 49 -32.03 2.89 1.57
C ASP A 49 -30.79 3.75 1.28
N LEU A 50 -30.42 3.90 0.00
CA LEU A 50 -29.33 4.80 -0.41
C LEU A 50 -29.66 6.27 -0.17
N GLN A 51 -30.91 6.69 -0.40
CA GLN A 51 -31.36 8.05 -0.10
C GLN A 51 -31.29 8.34 1.40
N GLY A 52 -31.71 7.39 2.25
CA GLY A 52 -31.55 7.50 3.70
C GLY A 52 -30.09 7.63 4.12
N GLN A 53 -29.19 6.82 3.53
CA GLN A 53 -27.75 6.94 3.79
C GLN A 53 -27.18 8.30 3.39
N ILE A 54 -27.64 8.87 2.27
CA ILE A 54 -27.23 10.23 1.86
C ILE A 54 -27.72 11.26 2.88
N GLU A 55 -28.98 11.19 3.32
CA GLU A 55 -29.54 12.10 4.31
C GLU A 55 -28.80 12.00 5.65
N ASP A 56 -28.51 10.78 6.12
CA ASP A 56 -27.74 10.53 7.35
C ASP A 56 -26.34 11.14 7.26
N LEU A 57 -25.63 10.92 6.15
CA LEU A 57 -24.30 11.49 5.90
C LEU A 57 -24.34 13.02 5.76
N GLU A 58 -25.39 13.59 5.18
CA GLU A 58 -25.59 15.04 5.10
C GLU A 58 -25.86 15.67 6.47
N VAL A 59 -26.58 14.96 7.35
CA VAL A 59 -26.76 15.36 8.75
C VAL A 59 -25.42 15.31 9.48
N GLU A 60 -24.67 14.21 9.36
CA GLU A 60 -23.33 14.07 9.96
C GLU A 60 -22.39 15.18 9.49
N ARG A 61 -22.36 15.46 8.18
CA ARG A 61 -21.56 16.55 7.60
C ARG A 61 -21.95 17.91 8.17
N ARG A 62 -23.24 18.19 8.37
CA ARG A 62 -23.72 19.46 8.95
C ARG A 62 -23.36 19.60 10.43
N GLN A 63 -23.22 18.50 11.16
CA GLN A 63 -22.81 18.50 12.56
C GLN A 63 -21.31 18.76 12.75
N LEU A 64 -20.50 18.44 11.74
CA LEU A 64 -19.07 18.75 11.74
C LEU A 64 -18.85 20.26 11.59
N VAL A 65 -18.67 20.95 12.71
CA VAL A 65 -18.27 22.36 12.72
C VAL A 65 -16.76 22.44 12.68
N VAL A 66 -16.21 22.81 11.53
CA VAL A 66 -14.78 23.07 11.35
C VAL A 66 -14.54 24.57 11.42
N HIS A 67 -13.61 25.00 12.27
CA HIS A 67 -13.18 26.40 12.32
C HIS A 67 -12.34 26.73 11.08
N ASP A 68 -12.63 27.87 10.42
CA ASP A 68 -11.92 28.39 9.24
C ASP A 68 -11.69 27.35 8.12
N GLU A 69 -12.79 26.83 7.56
CA GLU A 69 -12.80 25.85 6.47
C GLU A 69 -11.91 26.24 5.28
N GLY A 70 -11.81 27.53 4.95
CA GLY A 70 -10.99 28.02 3.85
C GLY A 70 -9.49 27.75 4.07
N LEU A 71 -8.97 28.12 5.25
CA LEU A 71 -7.56 27.89 5.59
C LEU A 71 -7.26 26.40 5.74
N LEU A 72 -8.19 25.62 6.33
CA LEU A 72 -8.01 24.18 6.46
C LEU A 72 -8.01 23.48 5.09
N ALA A 73 -8.86 23.91 4.16
CA ALA A 73 -8.90 23.37 2.81
C ALA A 73 -7.58 23.64 2.06
N GLU A 74 -7.05 24.86 2.17
CA GLU A 74 -5.74 25.22 1.62
C GLU A 74 -4.62 24.37 2.24
N TYR A 75 -4.58 24.25 3.57
CA TYR A 75 -3.61 23.41 4.27
C TYR A 75 -3.71 21.94 3.84
N HIS A 76 -4.92 21.39 3.76
CA HIS A 76 -5.15 20.01 3.33
C HIS A 76 -4.72 19.80 1.87
N GLU A 77 -4.96 20.77 0.99
CA GLU A 77 -4.47 20.72 -0.38
C GLU A 77 -2.93 20.71 -0.41
N LEU A 78 -2.26 21.57 0.36
CA LEU A 78 -0.81 21.60 0.45
C LEU A 78 -0.24 20.27 0.95
N VAL A 79 -0.83 19.68 2.01
CA VAL A 79 -0.41 18.38 2.55
C VAL A 79 -0.63 17.27 1.52
N THR A 80 -1.76 17.27 0.80
CA THR A 80 -2.05 16.30 -0.25
C THR A 80 -1.07 16.43 -1.41
N GLN A 81 -0.75 17.66 -1.83
CA GLN A 81 0.23 17.93 -2.87
C GLN A 81 1.63 17.50 -2.45
N ARG A 82 2.01 17.73 -1.20
CA ARG A 82 3.29 17.26 -0.63
C ARG A 82 3.39 15.74 -0.70
N GLY A 83 2.38 15.02 -0.21
CA GLY A 83 2.37 13.55 -0.26
C GLY A 83 2.49 12.98 -1.69
N LYS A 84 1.88 13.65 -2.69
CA LYS A 84 2.04 13.26 -4.10
C LYS A 84 3.47 13.46 -4.60
N VAL A 85 4.09 14.59 -4.29
CA VAL A 85 5.48 14.88 -4.69
C VAL A 85 6.46 13.93 -4.00
N GLU A 86 6.27 13.64 -2.71
CA GLU A 86 7.07 12.67 -1.96
C GLU A 86 6.98 11.26 -2.57
N GLU A 87 5.78 10.80 -2.94
CA GLU A 87 5.58 9.49 -3.55
C GLU A 87 6.17 9.43 -4.98
N GLU A 88 6.06 10.50 -5.76
CA GLU A 88 6.72 10.62 -7.07
C GLU A 88 8.26 10.55 -6.91
N MET A 89 8.83 11.29 -5.96
CA MET A 89 10.27 11.25 -5.66
C MET A 89 10.71 9.86 -5.21
N ARG A 90 9.93 9.22 -4.33
CA ARG A 90 10.17 7.85 -3.86
C ARG A 90 10.15 6.86 -5.02
N SER A 91 9.18 6.94 -5.92
CA SER A 91 9.10 6.06 -7.09
C SER A 91 10.33 6.19 -8.00
N TYR A 92 10.90 7.40 -8.08
CA TYR A 92 12.11 7.69 -8.82
C TYR A 92 13.36 7.06 -8.19
N VAL A 93 13.53 7.25 -6.87
CA VAL A 93 14.63 6.68 -6.09
C VAL A 93 14.59 5.15 -6.10
N LEU A 94 13.40 4.58 -5.99
CA LEU A 94 13.16 3.14 -6.02
C LEU A 94 13.06 2.57 -7.43
N SER A 95 13.28 3.39 -8.46
CA SER A 95 13.39 2.90 -9.83
C SER A 95 14.54 1.89 -9.90
N PRO A 96 14.32 0.71 -10.51
CA PRO A 96 15.35 -0.31 -10.61
C PRO A 96 16.68 0.13 -11.23
N LYS A 97 16.67 1.18 -12.06
CA LYS A 97 17.89 1.75 -12.65
C LYS A 97 18.81 2.39 -11.61
N VAL A 98 18.21 2.99 -10.59
CA VAL A 98 18.90 3.74 -9.54
C VAL A 98 19.12 2.82 -8.34
N ALA A 99 18.04 2.25 -7.80
CA ALA A 99 18.06 1.48 -6.55
C ALA A 99 19.06 0.32 -6.55
N VAL A 100 19.21 -0.42 -7.66
CA VAL A 100 20.06 -1.62 -7.74
C VAL A 100 21.53 -1.33 -7.37
N ASN A 101 22.05 -0.16 -7.71
CA ASN A 101 23.44 0.22 -7.37
C ASN A 101 23.64 0.44 -5.87
N PHE A 102 22.55 0.73 -5.15
CA PHE A 102 22.58 1.03 -3.73
C PHE A 102 22.11 -0.14 -2.87
N LEU A 103 21.48 -1.18 -3.43
CA LEU A 103 21.04 -2.39 -2.75
C LEU A 103 22.20 -3.33 -2.38
N ASN A 104 23.10 -2.85 -1.53
CA ASN A 104 24.23 -3.64 -1.02
C ASN A 104 23.81 -4.44 0.22
N PRO A 105 24.24 -5.71 0.35
CA PRO A 105 24.06 -6.49 1.57
C PRO A 105 24.52 -5.72 2.81
N GLY A 106 23.72 -5.80 3.87
CA GLY A 106 23.93 -5.10 5.12
C GLY A 106 23.35 -3.70 5.21
N ARG A 107 22.77 -3.15 4.15
CA ARG A 107 22.14 -1.83 4.21
C ARG A 107 20.84 -1.87 5.02
N PHE A 108 20.59 -0.82 5.81
CA PHE A 108 19.29 -0.62 6.45
C PHE A 108 18.24 -0.10 5.46
N VAL A 109 17.08 -0.72 5.45
CA VAL A 109 15.98 -0.44 4.54
C VAL A 109 14.69 -0.35 5.35
N GLU A 110 13.95 0.74 5.21
CA GLU A 110 12.63 0.87 5.83
C GLU A 110 11.58 0.27 4.90
N CYS A 111 10.68 -0.57 5.42
CA CYS A 111 9.72 -1.31 4.61
C CYS A 111 8.29 -1.12 5.10
N PHE A 112 7.34 -1.12 4.16
CA PHE A 112 5.93 -1.24 4.42
C PHE A 112 5.54 -2.70 4.65
N ALA A 113 4.54 -2.92 5.49
CA ALA A 113 3.97 -4.23 5.77
C ALA A 113 2.80 -4.58 4.84
N ASP A 114 2.20 -3.58 4.19
CA ASP A 114 1.07 -3.77 3.29
C ASP A 114 1.20 -2.88 2.04
N GLU A 115 0.55 -3.29 0.95
CA GLU A 115 0.47 -2.54 -0.32
C GLU A 115 -0.27 -1.21 -0.16
N THR A 116 -1.15 -1.11 0.84
CA THR A 116 -1.87 0.13 1.17
C THR A 116 -0.99 1.18 1.85
N HIS A 117 0.29 0.88 2.13
CA HIS A 117 1.22 1.74 2.87
C HIS A 117 0.75 2.16 4.28
N ALA A 118 -0.36 1.59 4.78
CA ALA A 118 -0.97 1.98 6.05
C ALA A 118 -0.20 1.48 7.28
N GLN A 119 0.51 0.34 7.14
CA GLN A 119 1.31 -0.24 8.20
C GLN A 119 2.77 -0.35 7.76
N THR A 120 3.68 0.10 8.62
CA THR A 120 5.13 0.04 8.37
C THR A 120 5.74 -1.10 9.18
N TRP A 121 6.64 -1.87 8.57
CA TRP A 121 7.45 -2.87 9.27
C TRP A 121 8.57 -2.22 10.09
N GLY A 122 8.91 -1.00 9.71
CA GLY A 122 10.04 -0.25 10.23
C GLY A 122 11.31 -0.62 9.49
N TRP A 123 12.42 -0.52 10.20
CA TRP A 123 13.76 -0.73 9.67
C TRP A 123 14.15 -2.21 9.65
N GLY A 124 14.62 -2.68 8.50
CA GLY A 124 15.19 -4.00 8.27
C GLY A 124 16.60 -3.92 7.70
N VAL A 125 17.28 -5.07 7.64
CA VAL A 125 18.62 -5.17 7.04
C VAL A 125 18.56 -6.01 5.77
N LEU A 126 19.10 -5.48 4.67
CA LEU A 126 19.18 -6.20 3.40
C LEU A 126 20.19 -7.34 3.46
N VAL A 127 19.78 -8.55 3.10
CA VAL A 127 20.67 -9.72 3.02
C VAL A 127 21.15 -9.90 1.58
N SER A 128 20.20 -10.00 0.67
CA SER A 128 20.43 -10.27 -0.73
C SER A 128 19.26 -9.73 -1.54
N PHE A 129 19.47 -9.53 -2.84
CA PHE A 129 18.39 -9.22 -3.76
C PHE A 129 18.48 -10.15 -4.97
N LYS A 130 17.32 -10.51 -5.50
CA LYS A 130 17.18 -11.35 -6.68
C LYS A 130 16.37 -10.60 -7.71
N LYS A 131 16.83 -10.62 -8.96
CA LYS A 131 16.04 -10.13 -10.08
C LYS A 131 14.99 -11.19 -10.41
N ALA A 132 13.72 -10.90 -10.15
CA ALA A 132 12.64 -11.75 -10.60
C ALA A 132 12.35 -11.42 -12.07
N GLU A 133 12.69 -12.34 -12.97
CA GLU A 133 12.27 -12.25 -14.36
C GLU A 133 10.76 -12.46 -14.43
N LYS A 134 10.04 -11.46 -14.94
CA LYS A 134 8.63 -11.65 -15.29
C LYS A 134 8.56 -12.46 -16.58
N GLU A 135 7.84 -13.58 -16.56
CA GLU A 135 7.35 -14.19 -17.79
C GLU A 135 6.53 -13.17 -18.59
N LYS A 136 6.65 -13.26 -19.91
CA LYS A 136 6.39 -12.24 -20.94
C LYS A 136 4.94 -11.75 -21.11
N ASP A 137 4.05 -11.89 -20.15
CA ASP A 137 2.65 -11.47 -20.32
C ASP A 137 2.20 -10.41 -19.30
N LYS A 138 1.68 -9.31 -19.88
CA LYS A 138 1.00 -8.15 -19.24
C LYS A 138 1.90 -7.04 -18.66
N GLY A 139 2.41 -6.20 -19.57
CA GLY A 139 2.12 -4.75 -19.54
C GLY A 139 2.49 -3.92 -18.31
N SER A 140 3.54 -4.25 -17.56
CA SER A 140 4.13 -3.33 -16.56
C SER A 140 5.62 -3.09 -16.86
N PRO A 141 6.06 -1.83 -17.03
CA PRO A 141 7.46 -1.54 -17.31
C PRO A 141 8.27 -1.63 -16.01
N GLY A 142 8.97 -2.74 -15.81
CA GLY A 142 9.95 -2.83 -14.72
C GLY A 142 10.29 -4.27 -14.37
N ALA A 143 11.59 -4.60 -14.42
CA ALA A 143 12.08 -5.82 -13.78
C ALA A 143 11.72 -5.75 -12.28
N SER A 144 10.96 -6.72 -11.80
CA SER A 144 10.64 -6.85 -10.37
C SER A 144 11.89 -7.37 -9.65
N TYR A 145 12.33 -6.64 -8.62
CA TYR A 145 13.39 -7.11 -7.73
C TYR A 145 12.76 -7.59 -6.44
N LEU A 146 13.14 -8.80 -6.03
CA LEU A 146 12.78 -9.37 -4.73
C LEU A 146 13.96 -9.16 -3.79
N LEU A 147 13.69 -8.60 -2.62
CA LEU A 147 14.67 -8.31 -1.59
C LEU A 147 14.50 -9.31 -0.46
N ASP A 148 15.57 -10.02 -0.11
CA ASP A 148 15.64 -10.85 1.08
C ASP A 148 16.05 -9.94 2.25
N LEU A 149 15.11 -9.62 3.14
CA LEU A 149 15.28 -8.66 4.23
C LEU A 149 15.17 -9.34 5.59
N LEU A 150 16.08 -9.01 6.52
CA LEU A 150 15.96 -9.38 7.93
C LEU A 150 15.08 -8.36 8.63
N LEU A 151 13.91 -8.82 9.09
CA LEU A 151 12.92 -8.01 9.76
C LEU A 151 12.49 -8.67 11.08
N PRO A 152 12.21 -7.88 12.13
CA PRO A 152 11.56 -8.40 13.31
C PRO A 152 10.13 -8.79 12.94
N CYS A 153 9.76 -10.05 13.15
CA CYS A 153 8.43 -10.60 12.84
C CYS A 153 7.76 -11.06 14.13
N SER A 154 6.45 -10.83 14.27
CA SER A 154 5.70 -11.37 15.41
C SER A 154 5.69 -12.90 15.35
N THR A 155 5.82 -13.57 16.50
CA THR A 155 5.73 -15.04 16.60
C THR A 155 4.29 -15.56 16.48
N ARG A 156 3.28 -14.67 16.37
CA ARG A 156 1.87 -15.04 16.28
C ARG A 156 1.49 -15.42 14.84
N LYS A 157 0.93 -16.62 14.65
CA LYS A 157 0.26 -17.08 13.40
C LYS A 157 -1.14 -16.46 13.21
N THR A 158 -1.40 -15.28 13.74
CA THR A 158 -2.73 -14.64 13.73
C THR A 158 -2.62 -13.19 13.29
N ILE A 159 -3.32 -12.85 12.21
CA ILE A 159 -3.54 -11.46 11.78
C ILE A 159 -4.72 -10.93 12.56
N ILE A 160 -4.56 -9.74 13.13
CA ILE A 160 -5.70 -8.97 13.62
C ILE A 160 -5.91 -7.85 12.61
N LEU A 161 -7.00 -7.96 11.84
CA LEU A 161 -7.39 -6.95 10.86
C LEU A 161 -7.62 -5.60 11.57
N PRO A 162 -7.58 -4.45 10.86
CA PRO A 162 -7.93 -3.13 11.40
C PRO A 162 -9.33 -3.09 12.07
N THR A 163 -10.17 -4.08 11.76
CA THR A 163 -11.50 -4.33 12.32
C THR A 163 -11.50 -5.11 13.65
N GLY A 164 -10.34 -5.32 14.29
CA GLY A 164 -10.23 -5.99 15.59
C GLY A 164 -10.51 -7.51 15.56
N LYS A 165 -10.61 -8.10 14.36
CA LYS A 165 -10.96 -9.51 14.18
C LYS A 165 -9.69 -10.34 13.99
N GLU A 166 -9.49 -11.33 14.86
CA GLU A 166 -8.39 -12.29 14.78
C GLU A 166 -8.70 -13.34 13.70
N MET A 167 -7.84 -13.46 12.68
CA MET A 167 -7.90 -14.55 11.71
C MET A 167 -6.67 -15.46 11.83
N PRO A 168 -6.87 -16.79 11.94
CA PRO A 168 -5.78 -17.74 11.81
C PRO A 168 -5.34 -17.78 10.35
N VAL A 169 -4.03 -17.58 10.10
CA VAL A 169 -3.50 -17.58 8.74
C VAL A 169 -2.99 -18.96 8.38
N GLY A 170 -3.39 -19.46 7.20
CA GLY A 170 -2.89 -20.70 6.63
C GLY A 170 -1.38 -20.64 6.37
N ASP A 171 -0.72 -21.79 6.49
CA ASP A 171 0.73 -22.02 6.60
C ASP A 171 1.66 -21.44 5.50
N ASN A 172 1.23 -20.53 4.61
CA ASN A 172 2.04 -20.17 3.44
C ASN A 172 2.58 -18.75 3.28
N ASP A 173 2.11 -17.69 3.96
CA ASP A 173 2.76 -16.35 3.80
C ASP A 173 2.21 -15.33 4.81
N SER A 174 2.71 -15.30 6.05
CA SER A 174 2.19 -14.35 7.05
C SER A 174 3.23 -13.97 8.10
N PHE A 175 4.34 -13.42 7.60
CA PHE A 175 5.19 -12.59 8.43
C PHE A 175 4.45 -11.24 8.63
N HIS A 176 4.31 -10.80 9.88
CA HIS A 176 3.70 -9.50 10.22
C HIS A 176 4.62 -8.71 11.13
N PRO A 177 4.58 -7.37 11.06
CA PRO A 177 5.35 -6.54 11.96
C PRO A 177 4.89 -6.73 13.41
N PRO A 178 5.82 -6.79 14.37
CA PRO A 178 5.49 -6.94 15.78
C PRO A 178 4.77 -5.69 16.29
N ARG A 179 3.78 -5.90 17.16
CA ARG A 179 3.17 -4.80 17.92
C ARG A 179 4.09 -4.37 19.06
N GLU A 180 3.91 -3.14 19.52
CA GLU A 180 4.66 -2.56 20.63
C GLU A 180 4.55 -3.45 21.88
N GLY A 181 5.68 -4.01 22.34
CA GLY A 181 5.76 -4.92 23.49
C GLY A 181 5.56 -6.41 23.20
N GLU A 182 5.34 -6.83 21.94
CA GLU A 182 5.30 -8.26 21.58
C GLU A 182 6.70 -8.87 21.45
N LYS A 183 6.82 -10.16 21.79
CA LYS A 183 8.04 -10.92 21.47
C LYS A 183 8.17 -11.03 19.95
N HIS A 184 9.27 -10.55 19.41
CA HIS A 184 9.59 -10.63 17.99
C HIS A 184 10.73 -11.63 17.76
N GLU A 185 10.64 -12.36 16.65
CA GLU A 185 11.76 -13.15 16.14
C GLU A 185 12.25 -12.55 14.84
N ILE A 186 13.57 -12.57 14.63
CA ILE A 186 14.14 -12.02 13.41
C ILE A 186 14.14 -13.10 12.34
N GLN A 187 13.45 -12.81 11.26
CA GLN A 187 13.24 -13.73 10.17
C GLN A 187 13.57 -13.05 8.84
N VAL A 188 13.94 -13.86 7.86
CA VAL A 188 14.24 -13.38 6.51
C VAL A 188 12.92 -13.40 5.74
N VAL A 189 12.44 -12.22 5.36
CA VAL A 189 11.21 -12.02 4.60
C VAL A 189 11.58 -11.56 3.19
N GLN A 190 10.94 -12.12 2.18
CA GLN A 190 11.13 -11.70 0.79
C GLN A 190 10.09 -10.62 0.47
N LEU A 191 10.53 -9.40 0.13
CA LEU A 191 9.63 -8.30 -0.24
C LEU A 191 9.97 -7.76 -1.63
N PRO A 192 8.98 -7.37 -2.44
CA PRO A 192 9.23 -6.65 -3.68
C PRO A 192 9.77 -5.24 -3.40
N LEU A 193 10.55 -4.69 -4.34
CA LEU A 193 11.11 -3.34 -4.23
C LEU A 193 10.06 -2.24 -4.02
N SER A 194 8.81 -2.46 -4.46
CA SER A 194 7.68 -1.53 -4.25
C SER A 194 7.29 -1.36 -2.78
N MET A 195 7.57 -2.36 -1.93
CA MET A 195 7.29 -2.29 -0.49
C MET A 195 8.38 -1.56 0.29
N VAL A 196 9.47 -1.14 -0.35
CA VAL A 196 10.49 -0.32 0.30
C VAL A 196 9.99 1.12 0.45
N LYS A 197 10.12 1.69 1.64
CA LYS A 197 9.82 3.09 1.93
C LYS A 197 11.04 3.96 1.68
N SER A 198 12.15 3.65 2.35
CA SER A 198 13.37 4.47 2.32
C SER A 198 14.63 3.61 2.42
N LEU A 199 15.73 4.11 1.86
CA LEU A 199 17.06 3.51 1.94
C LEU A 199 17.91 4.36 2.88
N SER A 200 18.58 3.74 3.83
CA SER A 200 19.54 4.44 4.71
C SER A 200 20.94 4.50 4.09
N SER A 201 21.78 5.41 4.61
CA SER A 201 23.22 5.44 4.32
C SER A 201 24.01 4.38 5.12
N ILE A 202 23.45 3.87 6.23
CA ILE A 202 24.12 2.94 7.15
C ILE A 202 24.19 1.52 6.57
N ARG A 203 25.35 0.88 6.79
CA ARG A 203 25.57 -0.54 6.50
C ARG A 203 26.09 -1.26 7.73
N VAL A 204 25.59 -2.47 7.95
CA VAL A 204 26.07 -3.39 8.98
C VAL A 204 26.63 -4.65 8.36
N TYR A 205 27.55 -5.28 9.07
CA TYR A 205 28.06 -6.58 8.67
C TYR A 205 26.97 -7.65 8.84
N VAL A 206 26.65 -8.35 7.76
CA VAL A 206 25.70 -9.47 7.76
C VAL A 206 26.49 -10.76 7.57
N PRO A 207 26.39 -11.74 8.49
CA PRO A 207 27.00 -13.05 8.32
C PRO A 207 26.48 -13.74 7.05
N GLN A 208 27.34 -14.47 6.34
CA GLN A 208 26.92 -15.17 5.12
C GLN A 208 25.92 -16.31 5.37
N ASP A 209 25.94 -16.90 6.57
CA ASP A 209 24.97 -17.94 6.94
C ASP A 209 23.95 -17.41 7.94
N LEU A 210 22.74 -17.16 7.44
CA LEU A 210 21.59 -16.74 8.24
C LEU A 210 20.62 -17.90 8.50
N ARG A 211 21.02 -19.16 8.32
CA ARG A 211 20.19 -20.31 8.72
C ARG A 211 20.16 -20.49 10.23
N SER A 212 21.27 -20.20 10.90
CA SER A 212 21.34 -20.24 12.36
C SER A 212 20.53 -19.10 12.99
N ALA A 213 19.66 -19.44 13.94
CA ALA A 213 18.88 -18.48 14.73
C ALA A 213 19.79 -17.53 15.54
N GLU A 214 21.00 -17.97 15.90
CA GLU A 214 21.96 -17.16 16.64
C GLU A 214 22.51 -15.99 15.80
N ASN A 215 22.83 -16.27 14.53
CA ASN A 215 23.30 -15.24 13.60
C ASN A 215 22.20 -14.20 13.32
N ARG A 216 20.94 -14.63 13.19
CA ARG A 216 19.79 -13.72 13.04
C ARG A 216 19.60 -12.83 14.28
N ARG A 217 19.70 -13.42 15.48
CA ARG A 217 19.62 -12.68 16.75
C ARG A 217 20.77 -11.69 16.91
N SER A 218 21.96 -12.02 16.44
CA SER A 218 23.11 -11.12 16.45
C SER A 218 22.86 -9.86 15.62
N VAL A 219 22.38 -10.02 14.38
CA VAL A 219 21.99 -8.87 13.52
C VAL A 219 20.89 -8.04 14.17
N GLY A 220 19.95 -8.69 14.85
CA GLY A 220 18.91 -8.03 15.65
C GLY A 220 19.39 -7.13 16.77
N LYS A 221 20.37 -7.61 17.53
CA LYS A 221 21.00 -6.80 18.56
C LYS A 221 21.66 -5.58 17.93
N THR A 222 22.36 -5.76 16.81
CA THR A 222 22.96 -4.64 16.06
C THR A 222 21.89 -3.66 15.58
N MET A 223 20.74 -4.14 15.08
CA MET A 223 19.61 -3.29 14.69
C MET A 223 19.07 -2.47 15.87
N SER A 224 18.90 -3.09 17.03
CA SER A 224 18.42 -2.41 18.24
C SER A 224 19.43 -1.34 18.69
N VAL A 225 20.73 -1.66 18.68
CA VAL A 225 21.81 -0.71 19.00
C VAL A 225 21.84 0.47 18.03
N VAL A 226 21.63 0.23 16.73
CA VAL A 226 21.54 1.31 15.73
C VAL A 226 20.34 2.20 16.01
N GLN A 227 19.18 1.63 16.34
CA GLN A 227 17.99 2.41 16.70
C GLN A 227 18.19 3.20 18.00
N GLU A 228 18.83 2.63 19.02
CA GLU A 228 19.18 3.33 20.27
C GLU A 228 20.20 4.46 20.04
N ARG A 229 21.14 4.28 19.11
CA ARG A 229 22.18 5.27 18.79
C ARG A 229 21.65 6.44 17.98
N PHE A 230 20.55 6.25 17.25
CA PHE A 230 19.91 7.27 16.41
C PHE A 230 18.45 7.48 16.84
N PRO A 231 18.20 8.07 18.03
CA PRO A 231 16.84 8.34 18.51
C PRO A 231 16.11 9.35 17.62
N ASP A 232 16.85 10.26 16.99
CA ASP A 232 16.32 11.30 16.08
C ASP A 232 15.98 10.76 14.68
N GLY A 233 16.26 9.48 14.41
CA GLY A 233 16.01 8.82 13.13
C GLY A 233 17.28 8.38 12.41
N ILE A 234 17.18 7.26 11.69
CA ILE A 234 18.31 6.71 10.92
C ILE A 234 18.56 7.61 9.71
N PRO A 235 19.81 8.02 9.44
CA PRO A 235 20.12 8.89 8.32
C PRO A 235 19.78 8.20 6.99
N LEU A 236 18.95 8.90 6.21
CA LEU A 236 18.52 8.48 4.89
C LEU A 236 19.65 8.70 3.87
N LEU A 237 19.58 7.96 2.76
CA LEU A 237 20.46 8.15 1.62
C LEU A 237 19.96 9.34 0.80
N ASP A 238 20.82 10.32 0.53
CA ASP A 238 20.43 11.52 -0.21
C ASP A 238 20.32 11.22 -1.72
N PRO A 239 19.16 11.43 -2.36
CA PRO A 239 19.00 11.17 -3.80
C PRO A 239 19.88 12.05 -4.71
N VAL A 240 20.23 13.27 -4.28
CA VAL A 240 21.02 14.24 -5.05
C VAL A 240 22.51 14.07 -4.77
N GLU A 241 22.91 14.05 -3.50
CA GLU A 241 24.34 13.97 -3.12
C GLU A 241 24.89 12.54 -3.25
N ASP A 242 24.21 11.55 -2.67
CA ASP A 242 24.70 10.17 -2.61
C ASP A 242 24.33 9.38 -3.88
N MET A 243 23.08 9.52 -4.36
CA MET A 243 22.61 8.75 -5.52
C MET A 243 22.91 9.41 -6.87
N GLN A 244 23.37 10.67 -6.86
CA GLN A 244 23.75 11.43 -8.05
C GLN A 244 22.66 11.45 -9.14
N ILE A 245 21.38 11.57 -8.74
CA ILE A 245 20.28 11.69 -9.69
C ILE A 245 20.32 13.09 -10.32
N LYS A 246 20.84 13.17 -11.55
CA LYS A 246 21.02 14.43 -12.31
C LYS A 246 19.86 14.76 -13.24
N GLU A 247 18.76 14.00 -13.19
CA GLU A 247 17.60 14.27 -14.04
C GLU A 247 16.93 15.59 -13.65
N GLU A 248 16.65 16.45 -14.65
CA GLU A 248 16.01 17.75 -14.41
C GLU A 248 14.63 17.60 -13.78
N GLU A 249 13.90 16.55 -14.14
CA GLU A 249 12.57 16.25 -13.57
C GLU A 249 12.65 15.99 -12.07
N PHE A 250 13.68 15.25 -11.61
CA PHE A 250 13.88 15.00 -10.18
C PHE A 250 14.25 16.28 -9.41
N GLN A 251 15.10 17.12 -10.00
CA GLN A 251 15.45 18.42 -9.39
C GLN A 251 14.25 19.37 -9.31
N ARG A 252 13.35 19.33 -10.30
CA ARG A 252 12.08 20.06 -10.26
C ARG A 252 11.18 19.58 -9.13
N LEU A 253 11.08 18.26 -8.94
CA LEU A 253 10.34 17.68 -7.82
C LEU A 253 10.93 18.08 -6.47
N GLY A 254 12.26 18.05 -6.31
CA GLY A 254 12.94 18.50 -5.09
C GLY A 254 12.64 19.97 -4.76
N ARG A 255 12.78 20.88 -5.72
CA ARG A 255 12.43 22.30 -5.54
C ARG A 255 10.95 22.51 -5.22
N LYS A 256 10.07 21.72 -5.83
CA LYS A 256 8.64 21.76 -5.55
C LYS A 256 8.34 21.28 -4.12
N SER A 257 9.04 20.25 -3.64
CA SER A 257 8.91 19.76 -2.26
C SER A 257 9.34 20.82 -1.25
N GLU A 258 10.52 21.43 -1.44
CA GLU A 258 11.04 22.50 -0.56
C GLU A 258 10.12 23.74 -0.54
N ALA A 259 9.59 24.13 -1.70
CA ALA A 259 8.62 25.22 -1.81
C ALA A 259 7.29 24.90 -1.14
N LEU A 260 6.87 23.63 -1.10
CA LEU A 260 5.68 23.18 -0.36
C LEU A 260 5.94 23.14 1.14
N GLU A 261 7.13 22.69 1.58
CA GLU A 261 7.52 22.70 3.00
C GLU A 261 7.59 24.11 3.59
N THR A 262 8.03 25.09 2.81
CA THR A 262 8.07 26.49 3.26
C THR A 262 6.67 27.11 3.38
N LYS A 263 5.69 26.58 2.64
CA LYS A 263 4.32 27.11 2.58
C LYS A 263 3.37 26.49 3.62
N VAL A 264 3.68 25.28 4.08
CA VAL A 264 2.96 24.57 5.14
C VAL A 264 3.38 25.12 6.50
#